data_AF-A0A2E3NBZ2-F1
#
_entry.id   AF-A0A2E3NBZ2-F1
#
_cell.length_a   1.000
_cell.length_b   1.000
_cell.length_c   1.000
_cell.angle_alpha   90.00
_cell.angle_beta   90.00
_cell.angle_gamma   90.00
#
_symmetry.space_group_name_H-M   'P 1'
#
loop_
_entity.id
_entity.type
_entity.pdbx_description
1 polymer ?
#
loop_
_entity_poly.entity_id
_entity_poly.type
_entity_poly.pdbx_seq_one_letter_code
_entity_poly.pdbx_strand_id
1 'polypeptide(L)'
;MTGGEPLQKNPLVPDSGRYWCYRCKAHDEKMSCVRCQASMFNPAAVKPVMFVFLGITLVALLSALALWRDYEDYVAGCLGFAAFFGLIGFMKLYYMNLWWSWARLQKAKSPEQLEEEGRKYIVSSGETRK
;
A
#
# COMPACT_ATOMS: atom_id res chain seq x y z
N MET A 1 15.27 -12.27 37.53
CA MET A 1 14.46 -12.93 36.49
C MET A 1 14.13 -11.89 35.44
N THR A 2 14.95 -11.81 34.39
CA THR A 2 14.79 -10.84 33.29
C THR A 2 13.67 -11.34 32.39
N GLY A 3 12.44 -10.89 32.65
CA GLY A 3 11.33 -10.99 31.71
C GLY A 3 11.64 -10.09 30.53
N GLY A 4 12.43 -10.58 29.58
CA GLY A 4 12.59 -9.93 28.30
C GLY A 4 11.23 -9.94 27.62
N GLU A 5 10.59 -8.78 27.50
CA GLU A 5 9.51 -8.61 26.54
C GLU A 5 9.98 -9.20 25.22
N PRO A 6 9.18 -10.06 24.55
CA PRO A 6 9.58 -10.63 23.28
C PRO A 6 9.91 -9.46 22.36
N LEU A 7 11.15 -9.46 21.83
CA LEU A 7 11.64 -8.47 20.87
C LEU A 7 10.49 -8.07 19.96
N GLN A 8 10.00 -6.85 20.13
CA GLN A 8 8.87 -6.31 19.41
C GLN A 8 9.14 -6.59 17.93
N LYS A 9 8.35 -7.52 17.34
CA LYS A 9 8.61 -8.11 16.02
C LYS A 9 8.97 -6.98 15.05
N ASN A 10 10.17 -7.03 14.47
CA ASN A 10 10.73 -5.94 13.68
C ASN A 10 9.68 -5.39 12.69
N PRO A 11 9.22 -4.13 12.87
CA PRO A 11 8.13 -3.58 12.08
C PRO A 11 8.52 -3.31 10.62
N LEU A 12 9.81 -3.44 10.28
CA LEU A 12 10.34 -3.25 8.92
C LEU A 12 10.43 -4.57 8.13
N VAL A 13 9.95 -5.68 8.67
CA VAL A 13 9.82 -6.95 7.94
C VAL A 13 8.52 -6.92 7.12
N PRO A 14 8.57 -7.15 5.80
CA PRO A 14 7.38 -7.10 4.95
C PRO A 14 6.30 -8.09 5.39
N ASP A 15 5.16 -7.56 5.79
CA ASP A 15 3.95 -8.32 6.11
C ASP A 15 2.74 -7.72 5.39
N SER A 16 2.27 -8.39 4.33
CA SER A 16 1.12 -7.91 3.56
C SER A 16 -0.21 -7.94 4.34
N GLY A 17 -0.28 -8.70 5.44
CA GLY A 17 -1.49 -8.82 6.28
C GLY A 17 -1.65 -7.65 7.26
N ARG A 18 -0.61 -6.85 7.46
CA ARG A 18 -0.61 -5.70 8.38
C ARG A 18 -0.70 -4.38 7.62
N TYR A 19 -1.13 -3.32 8.30
CA TYR A 19 -1.10 -1.98 7.73
C TYR A 19 0.35 -1.55 7.55
N TRP A 20 0.66 -0.92 6.41
CA TRP A 20 1.98 -0.44 6.07
C TRP A 20 1.99 1.06 5.83
N CYS A 21 2.98 1.74 6.40
CA CYS A 21 3.19 3.17 6.21
C CYS A 21 4.13 3.44 5.04
N TYR A 22 3.65 4.17 4.03
CA TYR A 22 4.48 4.49 2.87
C TYR A 22 5.66 5.42 3.18
N ARG A 23 5.58 6.22 4.26
CA ARG A 23 6.65 7.12 4.71
C ARG A 23 7.68 6.40 5.57
N CYS A 24 7.23 5.81 6.68
CA CYS A 24 8.11 5.17 7.66
C CYS A 24 8.52 3.74 7.30
N LYS A 25 7.89 3.14 6.29
CA LYS A 25 8.10 1.74 5.86
C LYS A 25 7.85 0.69 6.95
N ALA A 26 7.18 1.08 8.02
CA ALA A 26 6.89 0.25 9.17
C ALA A 26 5.47 -0.31 9.12
N HIS A 27 5.30 -1.49 9.71
CA HIS A 27 4.03 -2.15 9.91
C HIS A 27 3.41 -1.85 11.28
N ASP A 28 2.09 -1.75 11.29
CA ASP A 28 1.27 -1.53 12.48
C ASP A 28 -0.02 -2.37 12.36
N GLU A 29 -0.70 -2.54 13.49
CA GLU A 29 -2.06 -3.10 13.55
C GLU A 29 -3.11 -2.02 13.27
N LYS A 30 -2.77 -0.75 13.48
CA LYS A 30 -3.67 0.39 13.25
C LYS A 30 -3.50 0.98 11.85
N MET A 31 -4.56 1.63 11.37
CA MET A 31 -4.60 2.30 10.07
C MET A 31 -3.84 3.65 10.05
N SER A 32 -3.32 4.11 11.19
CA SER A 32 -2.56 5.35 11.33
C SER A 32 -1.17 5.04 11.88
N CYS A 33 -0.12 5.56 11.25
CA CYS A 33 1.24 5.33 11.71
C CYS A 33 1.51 6.07 13.01
N VAL A 34 1.89 5.36 14.07
CA VAL A 34 2.19 5.94 15.38
C VAL A 34 3.28 7.01 15.32
N ARG A 35 4.24 6.89 14.38
CA ARG A 35 5.39 7.80 14.27
C ARG A 35 5.09 9.07 13.49
N CYS A 36 4.49 8.96 12.31
CA CYS A 36 4.30 10.12 11.42
C CYS A 36 2.83 10.51 11.22
N GLN A 37 1.90 9.85 11.91
CA GLN A 37 0.45 10.07 11.83
C GLN A 37 -0.15 9.94 10.41
N ALA A 38 0.63 9.42 9.45
CA ALA A 38 0.14 9.20 8.09
C ALA A 38 -0.81 8.01 8.07
N SER A 39 -1.82 8.11 7.22
CA SER A 39 -2.69 6.98 6.91
C SER A 39 -1.88 5.84 6.29
N MET A 40 -2.19 4.63 6.72
CA MET A 40 -1.56 3.39 6.31
C MET A 40 -2.58 2.57 5.51
N PHE A 41 -2.08 1.67 4.67
CA PHE A 41 -2.95 0.75 3.95
C PHE A 41 -2.50 -0.68 4.18
N ASN A 42 -3.44 -1.61 4.07
CA ASN A 42 -3.17 -3.04 4.15
C ASN A 42 -2.93 -3.60 2.73
N PRO A 43 -1.71 -4.04 2.39
CA PRO A 43 -1.40 -4.49 1.03
C PRO A 43 -2.24 -5.70 0.56
N ALA A 44 -2.52 -6.66 1.45
CA ALA A 44 -3.33 -7.84 1.11
C ALA A 44 -4.79 -7.46 0.81
N ALA A 45 -5.36 -6.51 1.57
CA ALA A 45 -6.72 -6.02 1.35
C ALA A 45 -6.82 -5.11 0.11
N VAL A 46 -5.81 -4.27 -0.15
CA VAL A 46 -5.81 -3.34 -1.28
C VAL A 46 -5.63 -4.05 -2.62
N LYS A 47 -4.83 -5.13 -2.67
CA LYS A 47 -4.51 -5.85 -3.91
C LYS A 47 -5.73 -6.29 -4.74
N PRO A 48 -6.74 -7.01 -4.20
CA PRO A 48 -7.91 -7.41 -4.99
C PRO A 48 -8.73 -6.20 -5.44
N VAL A 49 -8.96 -5.22 -4.56
CA VAL A 49 -9.75 -4.01 -4.87
C VAL A 49 -9.11 -3.19 -5.99
N MET A 50 -7.77 -3.09 -5.98
CA MET A 50 -7.01 -2.44 -7.05
C MET A 50 -7.29 -3.10 -8.41
N PHE A 51 -7.23 -4.43 -8.50
CA PHE A 51 -7.49 -5.13 -9.77
C PHE A 51 -8.94 -4.97 -10.24
N VAL A 52 -9.91 -4.99 -9.32
CA VAL A 52 -11.32 -4.77 -9.68
C VAL A 52 -11.50 -3.38 -10.30
N PHE A 53 -10.98 -2.32 -9.67
CA PHE A 53 -11.15 -0.96 -10.19
C PHE A 53 -10.42 -0.73 -11.51
N LEU A 54 -9.21 -1.26 -11.65
CA LEU A 54 -8.48 -1.20 -12.92
C LEU A 54 -9.19 -2.01 -14.02
N GLY A 55 -9.78 -3.16 -13.68
CA GLY A 55 -10.57 -3.97 -14.59
C GLY A 55 -11.83 -3.25 -15.08
N ILE A 56 -12.61 -2.65 -14.17
CA ILE A 56 -13.77 -1.82 -14.52
C ILE A 56 -13.36 -0.67 -15.43
N THR A 57 -12.27 0.01 -15.09
CA THR A 57 -11.71 1.11 -15.90
C THR A 57 -11.40 0.64 -17.32
N LEU A 58 -10.71 -0.50 -17.46
CA LEU A 58 -10.35 -1.06 -18.75
C LEU A 58 -11.61 -1.42 -19.58
N VAL A 59 -12.59 -2.09 -18.98
CA VAL A 59 -13.84 -2.47 -19.66
C VAL A 59 -14.62 -1.23 -20.13
N ALA A 60 -14.70 -0.19 -19.30
CA ALA A 60 -15.37 1.05 -19.66
C ALA A 60 -14.67 1.77 -20.83
N LEU A 61 -13.33 1.83 -20.83
CA LEU A 61 -12.56 2.41 -21.94
C LEU A 61 -12.73 1.62 -23.24
N LEU A 62 -12.71 0.28 -23.18
CA LEU A 62 -12.94 -0.56 -24.35
C LEU A 62 -14.35 -0.40 -24.90
N SER A 63 -15.35 -0.27 -24.02
CA SER A 63 -16.75 -0.05 -24.42
C SER A 63 -16.93 1.32 -25.08
N ALA A 64 -16.33 2.37 -24.51
CA ALA A 64 -16.32 3.71 -25.09
C ALA A 64 -15.67 3.72 -26.48
N LEU A 65 -14.53 3.01 -26.64
CA LEU A 65 -13.84 2.91 -27.93
C LEU A 65 -14.67 2.16 -28.98
N ALA A 66 -15.34 1.07 -28.58
CA ALA A 66 -16.14 0.24 -29.49
C ALA A 66 -17.41 0.94 -30.00
N LEU A 67 -18.01 1.82 -29.19
CA LEU A 67 -19.30 2.45 -29.47
C LEU A 67 -19.21 3.95 -29.77
N TRP A 68 -18.00 4.48 -29.94
CA TRP A 68 -17.72 5.92 -30.01
C TRP A 68 -18.48 6.67 -31.11
N ARG A 69 -18.86 6.00 -32.20
CA ARG A 69 -19.53 6.62 -33.36
C ARG A 69 -21.04 6.73 -33.22
N ASP A 70 -21.67 5.76 -32.55
CA ASP A 70 -23.12 5.54 -32.67
C ASP A 70 -23.88 5.90 -31.38
N TYR A 71 -23.18 6.03 -30.24
CA TYR A 71 -23.82 6.20 -28.92
C TYR A 71 -23.09 7.22 -28.03
N GLU A 72 -23.14 8.51 -28.40
CA GLU A 72 -22.41 9.59 -27.71
C GLU A 72 -22.70 9.66 -26.19
N ASP A 73 -23.97 9.62 -25.78
CA ASP A 73 -24.35 9.68 -24.35
C ASP A 73 -23.82 8.48 -23.55
N TYR A 74 -23.88 7.28 -24.14
CA TYR A 74 -23.35 6.07 -23.52
C TYR A 74 -21.83 6.14 -23.38
N VAL A 75 -21.15 6.64 -24.41
CA VAL A 75 -19.69 6.82 -24.44
C VAL A 75 -19.27 7.84 -23.37
N ALA A 76 -19.96 8.96 -23.25
CA ALA A 76 -19.73 9.94 -22.19
C ALA A 76 -19.89 9.31 -20.79
N GLY A 77 -20.93 8.49 -20.60
CA GLY A 77 -21.11 7.68 -19.39
C GLY A 77 -19.92 6.76 -19.12
N CYS A 78 -19.51 5.95 -20.09
CA CYS A 78 -18.36 5.05 -19.97
C CYS A 78 -17.06 5.80 -19.63
N LEU A 79 -16.80 6.94 -20.26
CA LEU A 79 -15.62 7.76 -19.97
C LEU A 79 -15.67 8.32 -18.54
N GLY A 80 -16.83 8.77 -18.08
CA GLY A 80 -17.02 9.22 -16.69
C GLY A 80 -16.75 8.10 -15.67
N PHE A 81 -17.29 6.90 -15.91
CA PHE A 81 -17.02 5.72 -15.09
C PHE A 81 -15.52 5.36 -15.10
N ALA A 82 -14.90 5.34 -16.29
CA ALA A 82 -13.48 5.04 -16.43
C ALA A 82 -12.62 6.06 -15.68
N ALA A 83 -12.93 7.35 -15.77
CA ALA A 83 -12.20 8.39 -15.06
C ALA A 83 -12.28 8.21 -13.53
N PHE A 84 -13.49 7.99 -13.00
CA PHE A 84 -13.70 7.84 -11.56
C PHE A 84 -13.01 6.60 -10.98
N PHE A 85 -13.31 5.41 -11.52
CA PHE A 85 -12.71 4.17 -11.02
C PHE A 85 -11.22 4.09 -11.36
N GLY A 86 -10.81 4.67 -12.49
CA GLY A 86 -9.42 4.74 -12.92
C GLY A 86 -8.60 5.53 -11.92
N LEU A 87 -9.03 6.73 -11.54
CA LEU A 87 -8.33 7.55 -10.55
C LEU A 87 -8.07 6.79 -9.25
N ILE A 88 -9.10 6.13 -8.70
CA ILE A 88 -8.97 5.37 -7.46
C ILE A 88 -8.09 4.13 -7.64
N GLY A 89 -8.27 3.40 -8.75
CA GLY A 89 -7.48 2.22 -9.09
C GLY A 89 -6.00 2.53 -9.27
N PHE A 90 -5.67 3.58 -10.01
CA PHE A 90 -4.29 4.03 -10.22
C PHE A 90 -3.65 4.58 -8.96
N MET A 91 -4.38 5.28 -8.09
CA MET A 91 -3.87 5.68 -6.77
C MET A 91 -3.48 4.45 -5.93
N LYS A 92 -4.33 3.42 -5.90
CA LYS A 92 -4.01 2.16 -5.20
C LYS A 92 -2.80 1.46 -5.83
N LEU A 93 -2.72 1.42 -7.16
CA LEU A 93 -1.59 0.85 -7.90
C LEU A 93 -0.27 1.56 -7.55
N TYR A 94 -0.29 2.89 -7.48
CA TYR A 94 0.88 3.68 -7.08
C TYR A 94 1.42 3.25 -5.70
N TYR A 95 0.56 3.19 -4.69
CA TYR A 95 0.99 2.78 -3.34
C TYR A 95 1.40 1.31 -3.29
N MET A 96 0.73 0.43 -4.02
CA MET A 96 1.12 -0.99 -4.15
C MET A 96 2.49 -1.15 -4.82
N ASN A 97 2.83 -0.32 -5.81
CA ASN A 97 4.15 -0.31 -6.43
C ASN A 97 5.24 0.13 -5.45
N LEU A 98 4.97 1.17 -4.64
CA LEU A 98 5.89 1.57 -3.56
C LEU A 98 6.12 0.43 -2.57
N TRP A 99 5.03 -0.26 -2.19
CA TRP A 99 5.08 -1.44 -1.34
C TRP A 99 5.90 -2.57 -1.96
N TRP A 100 5.62 -2.98 -3.20
CA TRP A 100 6.34 -4.07 -3.86
C TRP A 100 7.82 -3.77 -4.07
N SER A 101 8.15 -2.54 -4.45
CA SER A 101 9.54 -2.12 -4.59
C SER A 101 10.29 -2.26 -3.27
N TRP A 102 9.74 -1.69 -2.19
CA TRP A 102 10.32 -1.79 -0.86
C TRP A 102 10.38 -3.24 -0.34
N ALA A 103 9.30 -4.01 -0.48
CA ALA A 103 9.22 -5.37 0.03
C ALA A 103 10.21 -6.31 -0.67
N ARG A 104 10.45 -6.11 -1.97
CA ARG A 104 11.50 -6.85 -2.70
C ARG A 104 12.89 -6.54 -2.13
N LEU A 105 13.19 -5.28 -1.89
CA LEU A 105 14.47 -4.87 -1.31
C LEU A 105 14.66 -5.42 0.11
N GLN A 106 13.61 -5.39 0.96
CA GLN A 106 13.70 -5.96 2.30
C GLN A 106 13.88 -7.47 2.31
N LYS A 107 13.24 -8.19 1.39
CA LYS A 107 13.42 -9.65 1.25
C LYS A 107 14.83 -10.05 0.82
N ALA A 108 15.59 -9.14 0.21
CA ALA A 108 16.96 -9.38 -0.20
C ALA A 108 17.99 -9.16 0.92
N LYS A 109 17.59 -8.56 2.05
CA LYS A 109 18.50 -8.30 3.18
C LYS A 109 18.72 -9.54 4.02
N SER A 110 19.90 -9.62 4.65
CA SER A 110 20.17 -10.68 5.62
C SER A 110 19.34 -10.49 6.90
N PRO A 111 19.10 -11.57 7.68
CA PRO A 111 18.41 -11.46 8.97
C PRO A 111 19.07 -10.45 9.92
N GLU A 112 20.41 -10.43 9.96
CA GLU A 112 21.19 -9.52 10.81
C GLU A 112 20.98 -8.05 10.43
N GLN A 113 20.98 -7.74 9.13
CA GLN A 113 20.70 -6.40 8.62
C GLN A 113 19.28 -5.96 9.00
N LEU A 114 18.29 -6.85 8.87
CA LEU A 114 16.92 -6.56 9.26
C LEU A 114 16.83 -6.28 10.77
N GLU A 115 17.44 -7.11 11.61
CA GLU A 115 17.47 -6.88 13.06
C GLU A 115 18.10 -5.53 13.42
N GLU A 116 19.23 -5.17 12.80
CA GLU A 116 19.88 -3.90 13.03
C GLU A 116 18.99 -2.71 12.63
N GLU A 117 18.33 -2.78 11.47
CA GLU A 117 17.35 -1.77 11.04
C GLU A 117 16.18 -1.67 12.01
N GLY A 118 15.67 -2.80 12.49
CA GLY A 118 14.59 -2.84 13.48
C GLY A 118 15.01 -2.16 14.79
N ARG A 119 16.21 -2.47 15.30
CA ARG A 119 16.77 -1.82 16.50
C ARG A 119 16.93 -0.31 16.29
N LYS A 120 17.52 0.12 15.18
CA LYS A 120 17.68 1.55 14.83
C LYS A 120 16.32 2.26 14.75
N TYR A 121 15.32 1.61 14.17
CA TYR A 121 13.97 2.14 14.08
C TYR A 121 13.35 2.35 15.46
N ILE A 122 13.43 1.36 16.35
CA ILE A 122 12.88 1.42 17.71
C ILE A 122 13.56 2.53 18.51
N VAL A 123 14.90 2.59 18.51
CA VAL A 123 15.65 3.65 19.23
C VAL A 123 15.24 5.04 18.75
N SER A 124 15.24 5.27 17.43
CA SER A 124 14.86 6.56 16.87
C SER A 124 13.41 6.95 17.15
N SER A 125 12.53 5.97 17.34
CA SER A 125 11.11 6.20 17.69
C SER A 125 10.90 6.55 19.17
N GLY A 126 11.77 6.05 20.06
CA GLY A 126 11.75 6.39 21.48
C GLY A 126 12.21 7.81 21.76
N GLU A 127 13.18 8.31 20.98
CA GLU A 127 13.66 9.70 21.06
C GLU A 127 12.63 10.71 20.58
N THR A 128 11.78 10.36 19.62
CA THR A 128 10.73 11.27 19.11
C THR A 128 9.51 11.37 20.03
N ARG A 129 9.43 10.54 21.09
CA ARG A 129 8.29 10.50 22.03
C ARG A 129 8.62 11.14 23.39
N LYS A 130 9.88 11.47 23.67
CA LYS A 130 10.30 12.24 24.85
C LYS A 130 10.24 13.73 24.55
#